data_AF-A0A7K3RSM6-F1
#
_entry.id   AF-A0A7K3RSM6-F1
#
_cell.length_a   1.000
_cell.length_b   1.000
_cell.length_c   1.000
_cell.angle_alpha   90.00
_cell.angle_beta   90.00
_cell.angle_gamma   90.00
#
_symmetry.space_group_name_H-M   'P 1'
#
loop_
_entity.id
_entity.type
_entity.pdbx_description
1 polymer ?
#
loop_
_entity_poly.entity_id
_entity_poly.type
_entity_poly.pdbx_seq_one_letter_code
_entity_poly.pdbx_strand_id
1 'polypeptide(L)'
;MAALAAAGPGTPFLIGVRHHAPSLAASLPALLDAAAPDVLLVELPAEFQAWLGWLAHEETEAPVALAAVPADGPGAGHAGERGPAFYPFADFSPE
;
A
#
# COMPACT_ATOMS: atom_id res chain seq x y z
N MET A 1 15.36 -9.75 -15.85
CA MET A 1 15.71 -10.20 -14.48
C MET A 1 17.03 -9.65 -13.95
N ALA A 2 18.02 -9.26 -14.78
CA ALA A 2 19.31 -8.74 -14.30
C ALA A 2 19.29 -7.33 -13.67
N ALA A 3 18.22 -6.55 -13.83
CA ALA A 3 18.10 -5.22 -13.23
C ALA A 3 17.58 -5.23 -11.77
N LEU A 4 17.23 -6.41 -11.24
CA LEU A 4 16.47 -6.54 -10.00
C LEU A 4 17.34 -6.58 -8.72
N ALA A 5 18.66 -6.67 -8.83
CA ALA A 5 19.54 -7.00 -7.70
C ALA A 5 20.77 -6.08 -7.58
N ALA A 6 20.57 -4.77 -7.61
CA ALA A 6 21.66 -3.79 -7.37
C ALA A 6 21.51 -3.03 -6.04
N ALA A 7 20.67 -3.51 -5.13
CA ALA A 7 20.62 -2.99 -3.78
C ALA A 7 21.71 -3.72 -2.96
N GLY A 8 22.78 -3.01 -2.58
CA GLY A 8 23.77 -3.55 -1.66
C GLY A 8 23.16 -3.86 -0.28
N PRO A 9 23.90 -4.53 0.62
CA PRO A 9 23.41 -4.82 1.97
C PRO A 9 22.81 -3.58 2.64
N GLY A 10 21.56 -3.67 3.12
CA GLY A 10 20.85 -2.56 3.76
C GLY A 10 20.16 -1.57 2.83
N THR A 11 20.14 -1.80 1.51
CA THR A 11 19.39 -0.96 0.55
C THR A 11 18.05 -1.63 0.20
N PRO A 12 16.91 -0.91 0.20
CA PRO A 12 15.63 -1.50 -0.15
C PRO A 12 15.57 -1.83 -1.65
N PHE A 13 14.91 -2.95 -1.98
CA PHE A 13 14.50 -3.25 -3.35
C PHE A 13 13.24 -2.44 -3.69
N LEU A 14 13.34 -1.54 -4.68
CA LEU A 14 12.26 -0.63 -5.04
C LEU A 14 11.46 -1.17 -6.23
N ILE A 15 10.18 -1.43 -6.01
CA ILE A 15 9.21 -1.73 -7.06
C ILE A 15 8.39 -0.46 -7.32
N GLY A 16 8.67 0.22 -8.43
CA GLY A 16 7.93 1.44 -8.79
C GLY A 16 6.49 1.12 -9.20
N VAL A 17 5.52 1.51 -8.37
CA VAL A 17 4.09 1.36 -8.64
C VAL A 17 3.57 2.59 -9.37
N ARG A 18 3.09 2.42 -10.60
CA ARG A 18 2.20 3.39 -11.25
C ARG A 18 0.78 3.05 -10.85
N HIS A 19 -0.01 4.07 -10.52
CA HIS A 19 -1.36 3.92 -9.98
C HIS A 19 -2.15 2.84 -10.74
N HIS A 20 -2.64 1.84 -10.01
CA HIS A 20 -3.52 0.76 -10.50
C HIS A 20 -3.08 -0.07 -11.72
N ALA A 21 -1.83 -0.03 -12.18
CA ALA A 21 -1.43 -0.73 -13.41
C ALA A 21 -1.72 -2.26 -13.37
N PRO A 22 -2.63 -2.80 -14.21
CA PRO A 22 -2.97 -4.23 -14.24
C PRO A 22 -1.76 -5.14 -14.48
N SER A 23 -0.85 -4.69 -15.34
CA SER A 23 0.39 -5.42 -15.65
C SER A 23 1.31 -5.55 -14.44
N LEU A 24 1.33 -4.55 -13.56
CA LEU A 24 2.09 -4.60 -12.34
C LEU A 24 1.43 -5.48 -11.29
N ALA A 25 0.10 -5.39 -11.11
CA ALA A 25 -0.65 -6.27 -10.24
C ALA A 25 -0.41 -7.76 -10.59
N ALA A 26 -0.41 -8.08 -11.89
CA ALA A 26 -0.12 -9.43 -12.37
C ALA A 26 1.36 -9.86 -12.18
N SER A 27 2.30 -8.92 -12.17
CA SER A 27 3.74 -9.23 -12.06
C SER A 27 4.26 -9.24 -10.62
N LEU A 28 3.57 -8.55 -9.71
CA LEU A 28 4.05 -8.31 -8.34
C LEU A 28 4.30 -9.60 -7.54
N PRO A 29 3.44 -10.65 -7.58
CA PRO A 29 3.70 -11.89 -6.87
C PRO A 29 5.04 -12.52 -7.25
N ALA A 30 5.31 -12.66 -8.55
CA ALA A 30 6.57 -13.24 -9.04
C ALA A 30 7.80 -12.38 -8.67
N LEU A 31 7.64 -11.06 -8.59
CA LEU A 31 8.71 -10.15 -8.14
C LEU A 31 9.01 -10.31 -6.65
N LEU A 32 7.97 -10.45 -5.82
CA LEU A 32 8.12 -10.66 -4.38
C LEU A 32 8.73 -12.03 -4.07
N ASP A 33 8.27 -13.09 -4.75
CA ASP A 33 8.84 -14.44 -4.62
C ASP A 33 10.33 -14.47 -4.99
N ALA A 34 10.72 -13.76 -6.06
CA ALA A 34 12.11 -13.69 -6.48
C ALA A 34 12.98 -12.83 -5.55
N ALA A 35 12.41 -11.79 -4.94
CA ALA A 35 13.12 -10.91 -4.01
C ALA A 35 13.25 -11.52 -2.60
N ALA A 36 12.31 -12.40 -2.21
CA ALA A 36 12.22 -13.05 -0.90
C ALA A 36 12.52 -12.09 0.27
N PRO A 37 11.82 -10.96 0.38
CA PRO A 37 12.13 -9.96 1.40
C PRO A 37 11.74 -10.44 2.81
N ASP A 38 12.62 -10.21 3.78
CA ASP A 38 12.27 -10.38 5.20
C ASP A 38 11.27 -9.31 5.67
N VAL A 39 11.28 -8.13 5.03
CA VAL A 39 10.44 -6.97 5.37
C VAL A 39 9.92 -6.31 4.10
N LEU A 40 8.61 -6.07 4.04
CA LEU A 40 7.97 -5.28 3.00
C LEU A 40 7.68 -3.86 3.51
N LEU A 41 8.13 -2.85 2.78
CA LEU A 41 7.86 -1.44 3.06
C LEU A 41 6.74 -0.95 2.13
N VAL A 42 5.69 -0.36 2.70
CA VAL A 42 4.55 0.20 1.96
C VAL A 42 4.50 1.70 2.18
N GLU A 43 4.44 2.48 1.09
CA GLU A 43 4.31 3.93 1.17
C GLU A 43 2.86 4.32 1.51
N LEU A 44 2.67 4.90 2.70
CA LEU A 44 1.38 5.32 3.26
C LEU A 44 1.58 6.54 4.18
N PRO A 45 0.51 7.27 4.54
CA PRO A 45 0.56 8.24 5.63
C PRO A 45 1.13 7.64 6.92
N ALA A 46 1.97 8.39 7.63
CA ALA A 46 2.66 7.91 8.83
C ALA A 46 1.68 7.52 9.96
N GLU A 47 0.52 8.15 9.99
CA GLU A 47 -0.57 7.89 10.93
C GLU A 47 -1.13 6.46 10.79
N PHE A 48 -0.94 5.81 9.64
CA PHE A 48 -1.36 4.43 9.41
C PHE A 48 -0.40 3.39 9.96
N GLN A 49 0.75 3.77 10.49
CA GLN A 49 1.74 2.82 11.02
C GLN A 49 1.14 1.86 12.07
N ALA A 50 0.30 2.37 12.98
CA ALA A 50 -0.36 1.55 13.99
C ALA A 50 -1.41 0.59 13.43
N TRP A 51 -1.88 0.82 12.20
CA TRP A 51 -2.91 0.03 11.52
C TRP A 51 -2.33 -1.08 10.64
N LEU A 52 -1.03 -1.03 10.32
CA LEU A 52 -0.39 -2.04 9.45
C LEU A 52 -0.51 -3.47 10.01
N GLY A 53 -0.53 -3.64 11.33
CA GLY A 53 -0.73 -4.95 11.94
C GLY A 53 -2.08 -5.59 11.62
N TRP A 54 -3.14 -4.78 11.46
CA TRP A 54 -4.46 -5.26 11.03
C TRP A 54 -4.50 -5.55 9.55
N LEU A 55 -3.85 -4.71 8.74
CA LEU A 55 -3.74 -4.93 7.30
C LEU A 55 -2.98 -6.22 6.97
N ALA A 56 -1.98 -6.58 7.78
CA ALA A 56 -1.19 -7.80 7.66
C ALA A 56 -1.72 -8.99 8.47
N HIS A 57 -2.88 -8.85 9.14
CA HIS A 57 -3.45 -9.93 9.94
C HIS A 57 -3.91 -11.09 9.03
N GLU A 58 -3.72 -12.33 9.47
CA GLU A 58 -3.98 -13.54 8.66
C GLU A 58 -5.45 -13.70 8.24
N GLU A 59 -6.38 -13.20 9.05
CA GLU A 59 -7.82 -13.18 8.76
C GLU A 59 -8.27 -11.98 7.89
N THR A 60 -7.36 -11.07 7.52
CA THR A 60 -7.69 -9.92 6.68
C THR A 60 -7.71 -10.34 5.20
N GLU A 61 -8.91 -10.47 4.65
CA GLU A 61 -9.11 -10.82 3.24
C GLU A 61 -9.42 -9.58 2.39
N ALA A 62 -8.76 -9.45 1.25
CA ALA A 62 -9.07 -8.40 0.28
C ALA A 62 -10.48 -8.59 -0.34
N PRO A 63 -11.17 -7.53 -0.78
CA PRO A 63 -10.74 -6.13 -0.77
C PRO A 63 -11.02 -5.42 0.56
N VAL A 64 -10.02 -4.71 1.08
CA VAL A 64 -10.13 -3.86 2.28
C VAL A 64 -9.58 -2.47 1.99
N ALA A 65 -9.93 -1.49 2.83
CA ALA A 65 -9.37 -0.15 2.71
C ALA A 65 -9.08 0.45 4.09
N LEU A 66 -7.96 1.18 4.18
CA LEU A 66 -7.74 2.11 5.29
C LEU A 66 -8.50 3.40 5.00
N ALA A 67 -9.24 3.90 5.98
CA ALA A 67 -10.00 5.15 5.88
C ALA A 67 -9.38 6.22 6.78
N ALA A 68 -8.92 7.31 6.19
CA ALA A 68 -8.52 8.52 6.92
C ALA A 68 -9.71 9.45 7.05
N VAL A 69 -10.13 9.71 8.30
CA VAL A 69 -11.23 10.62 8.63
C VAL A 69 -10.64 11.84 9.36
N PRO A 70 -10.99 13.08 8.98
CA PRO A 70 -10.59 14.27 9.71
C PRO A 70 -11.04 14.23 11.18
N ALA A 71 -10.15 14.60 12.09
CA ALA A 71 -10.42 14.56 13.54
C ALA A 71 -11.55 15.51 13.97
N ASP A 72 -11.71 16.63 13.27
CA ASP A 72 -12.68 17.69 13.63
C ASP A 72 -14.12 17.41 13.17
N GLY A 73 -14.38 16.20 12.64
CA GLY A 73 -15.67 15.82 12.08
C GLY A 73 -15.99 16.56 10.77
N PRO A 74 -17.06 16.14 10.05
CA PRO A 74 -17.51 16.85 8.87
C PRO A 74 -18.08 18.22 9.28
N GLY A 75 -17.36 19.31 9.02
CA GLY A 75 -17.92 20.68 9.10
C GLY A 75 -17.09 21.78 9.76
N ALA A 76 -15.89 21.53 10.28
CA ALA A 76 -15.08 22.57 10.92
C ALA A 76 -14.28 23.41 9.90
N GLY A 77 -14.96 24.35 9.22
CA GLY A 77 -14.36 25.42 8.42
C GLY A 77 -14.68 25.37 6.92
N HIS A 78 -14.17 26.34 6.15
CA HIS A 78 -14.29 26.41 4.67
C HIS A 78 -13.64 25.20 3.94
N ALA A 79 -13.13 24.23 4.71
CA ALA A 79 -12.59 22.93 4.34
C ALA A 79 -13.48 21.74 4.81
N GLY A 80 -14.71 22.01 5.24
CA GLY A 80 -15.69 21.06 5.78
C GLY A 80 -16.29 20.07 4.76
N GLU A 81 -15.74 19.99 3.56
CA GLU A 81 -16.21 19.13 2.46
C GLU A 81 -15.28 17.95 2.15
N ARG A 82 -14.20 17.75 2.91
CA ARG A 82 -13.33 16.58 2.70
C ARG A 82 -13.89 15.38 3.45
N GLY A 83 -14.70 14.59 2.75
CA GLY A 83 -15.10 13.25 3.19
C GLY A 83 -13.89 12.33 3.43
N PRO A 84 -14.11 11.11 3.96
CA PRO A 84 -13.02 10.18 4.22
C PRO A 84 -12.19 9.90 2.97
N ALA A 85 -10.86 9.86 3.12
CA ALA A 85 -9.96 9.39 2.09
C ALA A 85 -9.73 7.88 2.28
N PHE A 86 -9.91 7.11 1.22
CA PHE A 86 -9.76 5.65 1.24
C PHE A 86 -8.49 5.22 0.49
N TYR A 87 -7.77 4.27 1.10
CA TYR A 87 -6.56 3.66 0.56
C TYR A 87 -6.84 2.17 0.37
N PRO A 88 -7.26 1.74 -0.84
CA PRO A 88 -7.72 0.38 -1.08
C PRO A 88 -6.57 -0.61 -1.26
N PHE A 89 -6.77 -1.83 -0.78
CA PHE A 89 -5.94 -2.99 -0.99
C PHE A 89 -6.80 -4.09 -1.59
N ALA A 90 -6.45 -4.51 -2.79
CA ALA A 90 -7.17 -5.49 -3.58
C ALA A 90 -6.18 -6.50 -4.18
N ASP A 91 -6.67 -7.72 -4.40
CA ASP A 91 -5.99 -8.79 -5.15
C ASP A 91 -6.23 -8.69 -6.67
N PHE A 92 -6.88 -7.60 -7.11
CA PHE A 92 -7.13 -7.27 -8.52
C PHE A 92 -6.79 -5.81 -8.82
N SER A 93 -6.60 -5.49 -10.11
CA SER A 93 -6.58 -4.08 -10.55
C SER A 93 -8.00 -3.60 -10.87
N PRO A 94 -8.39 -2.39 -10.43
CA PRO A 94 -9.69 -1.81 -10.77
C PRO A 94 -9.78 -1.27 -12.22
N GLU A 95 -8.70 -1.29 -13.00
CA GLU A 95 -8.66 -0.91 -14.43
C GLU A 95 -8.97 -2.09 -15.35
#